data_AF-A0A930DEB2-F1
#
_entry.id   AF-A0A930DEB2-F1
#
_cell.length_a   1.000
_cell.length_b   1.000
_cell.length_c   1.000
_cell.angle_alpha   90.00
_cell.angle_beta   90.00
_cell.angle_gamma   90.00
#
_symmetry.space_group_name_H-M   'P 1'
#
loop_
_entity.id
_entity.type
_entity.pdbx_description
1 polymer ?
#
loop_
_entity_poly.entity_id
_entity_poly.type
_entity_poly.pdbx_seq_one_letter_code
_entity_poly.pdbx_strand_id
1 'polypeptide(L)'
;FIKILLKVMFRSTTTAFVGELANFCVGASLILPSSIIYIFSKTRKGALLGSIAGTLTMTVFGSLFNALYLLPKFAQMYGMDLSALVGMGSAINPAVTSIQTFALMIVAPLNLLKGCMISVLTIALYKKFSPILKQGNSFREVNTVK
;
A
#
# COMPACT_ATOMS: atom_id res chain seq x y z
N PHE A 1 -8.04 1.58 -6.12
CA PHE A 1 -9.21 1.86 -5.28
C PHE A 1 -10.51 1.38 -5.91
N ILE A 2 -10.91 1.87 -7.07
CA ILE A 2 -12.19 1.47 -7.73
C ILE A 2 -12.31 -0.05 -7.97
N LYS A 3 -11.23 -0.72 -8.37
CA LYS A 3 -11.19 -2.19 -8.54
C LYS A 3 -11.46 -3.00 -7.26
N ILE A 4 -11.17 -2.45 -6.07
CA ILE A 4 -11.40 -3.12 -4.78
C ILE A 4 -12.86 -2.94 -4.36
N LEU A 5 -13.38 -1.71 -4.49
CA LEU A 5 -14.79 -1.39 -4.24
C LEU A 5 -15.74 -2.19 -5.15
N LEU A 6 -15.38 -2.35 -6.43
CA LEU A 6 -16.12 -3.20 -7.36
C LEU A 6 -16.05 -4.69 -7.00
N LYS A 7 -14.90 -5.18 -6.50
CA LYS A 7 -14.78 -6.57 -6.05
C LYS A 7 -15.63 -6.85 -4.82
N VAL A 8 -15.63 -5.94 -3.85
CA VAL A 8 -16.46 -5.98 -2.64
C VAL A 8 -17.95 -6.01 -2.98
N MET A 9 -18.40 -5.19 -3.94
CA MET A 9 -19.82 -5.10 -4.29
C MET A 9 -20.34 -6.28 -5.13
N PHE A 10 -19.49 -6.89 -5.96
CA PHE A 10 -19.95 -7.87 -6.97
C PHE A 10 -19.44 -9.29 -6.76
N ARG A 11 -18.57 -9.57 -5.79
CA ARG A 11 -18.02 -10.91 -5.57
C ARG A 11 -18.14 -11.30 -4.09
N SER A 12 -18.87 -12.38 -3.80
CA SER A 12 -18.92 -12.99 -2.46
C SER A 12 -17.49 -13.27 -1.99
N THR A 13 -17.07 -12.60 -0.91
CA THR A 13 -15.70 -12.64 -0.42
C THR A 13 -15.42 -13.96 0.29
N THR A 14 -14.62 -14.82 -0.33
CA THR A 14 -14.16 -16.09 0.28
C THR A 14 -13.29 -15.87 1.53
N THR A 15 -12.79 -14.65 1.76
CA THR A 15 -11.94 -14.24 2.89
C THR A 15 -12.61 -13.23 3.83
N ALA A 16 -13.94 -13.27 3.95
CA ALA A 16 -14.78 -12.43 4.83
C ALA A 16 -14.27 -10.97 5.03
N PHE A 17 -14.04 -10.24 3.93
CA PHE A 17 -13.66 -8.81 3.94
C PHE A 17 -12.26 -8.44 4.49
N VAL A 18 -11.60 -9.32 5.24
CA VAL A 18 -10.31 -9.03 5.92
C VAL A 18 -9.19 -8.70 4.92
N GLY A 19 -9.12 -9.42 3.80
CA GLY A 19 -8.10 -9.19 2.77
C GLY A 19 -8.27 -7.89 2.00
N GLU A 20 -9.51 -7.41 1.83
CA GLU A 20 -9.80 -6.15 1.13
C GLU A 20 -9.55 -4.95 2.03
N LEU A 21 -9.91 -5.07 3.31
CA LEU A 21 -9.58 -4.08 4.35
C LEU A 21 -8.07 -3.92 4.50
N ALA A 22 -7.32 -5.03 4.52
CA ALA A 22 -5.86 -4.99 4.52
C ALA A 22 -5.27 -4.22 3.34
N ASN A 23 -5.71 -4.53 2.13
CA ASN A 23 -5.20 -3.87 0.94
C ASN A 23 -5.57 -2.37 0.92
N PHE A 24 -6.73 -2.01 1.49
CA PHE A 24 -7.12 -0.61 1.69
C PHE A 24 -6.23 0.10 2.71
N CYS A 25 -6.04 -0.46 3.91
CA CYS A 25 -5.24 0.15 4.97
C CYS A 25 -3.77 0.29 4.56
N VAL A 26 -3.18 -0.75 3.96
CA VAL A 26 -1.80 -0.71 3.45
C VAL A 26 -1.69 0.31 2.30
N GLY A 27 -2.64 0.32 1.37
CA GLY A 27 -2.66 1.32 0.29
C GLY A 27 -2.82 2.76 0.79
N ALA A 28 -3.67 2.99 1.79
CA ALA A 28 -3.86 4.30 2.41
C ALA A 28 -2.59 4.77 3.14
N SER A 29 -1.91 3.86 3.84
CA SER A 29 -0.64 4.15 4.53
C SER A 29 0.50 4.56 3.59
N LEU A 30 0.42 4.17 2.30
CA LEU A 30 1.35 4.64 1.27
C LEU A 30 0.94 6.02 0.72
N ILE A 31 -0.34 6.16 0.37
CA ILE A 31 -0.81 7.32 -0.39
C ILE A 31 -0.93 8.57 0.47
N LEU A 32 -1.37 8.45 1.72
CA LEU A 32 -1.54 9.59 2.62
C LEU A 32 -0.23 10.35 2.84
N PRO A 33 0.84 9.75 3.38
CA PRO A 33 2.11 10.45 3.58
C PRO A 33 2.73 10.93 2.26
N SER A 34 2.62 10.14 1.18
CA SER A 34 3.14 10.54 -0.13
C SER A 34 2.41 11.75 -0.70
N SER A 35 1.09 11.83 -0.52
CA SER A 35 0.28 12.95 -1.03
C SER A 35 0.48 14.21 -0.20
N ILE A 36 0.58 14.07 1.13
CA ILE A 36 0.83 15.20 2.04
C ILE A 36 2.14 15.88 1.65
N ILE A 37 3.25 15.13 1.56
CA ILE A 37 4.57 15.67 1.20
C ILE A 37 4.54 16.33 -0.18
N TYR A 38 3.83 15.74 -1.14
CA TYR A 38 3.68 16.29 -2.48
C TYR A 38 2.86 17.59 -2.52
N ILE A 39 1.83 17.73 -1.67
CA ILE A 39 1.03 18.97 -1.56
C ILE A 39 1.91 20.13 -1.07
N PHE A 40 2.81 19.87 -0.11
CA PHE A 40 3.73 20.88 0.41
C PHE A 40 4.87 21.21 -0.56
N SER A 41 5.32 20.25 -1.39
CA SER A 41 6.35 20.50 -2.41
C SER A 41 5.95 19.87 -3.75
N LYS A 42 5.24 20.66 -4.58
CA LYS A 42 4.76 20.26 -5.92
C LYS A 42 5.88 20.21 -6.97
N THR A 43 6.97 19.54 -6.64
CA THR A 43 8.16 19.38 -7.48
C THR A 43 8.44 17.90 -7.73
N ARG A 44 9.25 17.58 -8.75
CA ARG A 44 9.71 16.20 -9.00
C ARG A 44 10.45 15.62 -7.79
N LYS A 45 11.22 16.48 -7.08
CA LYS A 45 11.92 16.09 -5.84
C LYS A 45 10.93 15.80 -4.71
N GLY A 46 9.88 16.60 -4.55
CA GLY A 46 8.81 16.36 -3.59
C GLY A 46 8.03 15.07 -3.86
N ALA A 47 7.78 14.74 -5.13
CA ALA A 47 7.16 13.46 -5.51
C ALA A 47 8.05 12.25 -5.16
N LEU A 48 9.37 12.36 -5.37
CA LEU A 48 10.33 11.31 -4.99
C LEU A 48 10.40 11.15 -3.46
N LEU A 49 10.55 12.24 -2.71
CA LEU A 49 10.60 12.21 -1.25
C LEU A 49 9.30 11.69 -0.64
N GLY A 50 8.15 12.12 -1.17
CA GLY A 50 6.84 11.61 -0.76
C GLY A 50 6.69 10.11 -1.03
N SER A 51 7.18 9.63 -2.17
CA SER A 51 7.15 8.22 -2.53
C SER A 51 8.04 7.36 -1.61
N ILE A 52 9.23 7.85 -1.24
CA ILE A 52 10.13 7.18 -0.29
C ILE A 52 9.48 7.12 1.09
N ALA A 53 9.00 8.26 1.59
CA ALA A 53 8.33 8.33 2.89
C ALA A 53 7.09 7.41 2.93
N GLY A 54 6.25 7.44 1.90
CA GLY A 54 5.08 6.56 1.82
C GLY A 54 5.43 5.07 1.72
N THR A 55 6.50 4.73 1.02
CA THR A 55 6.99 3.34 0.95
C THR A 55 7.50 2.86 2.32
N LEU A 56 8.21 3.70 3.06
CA LEU A 56 8.66 3.39 4.43
C LEU A 56 7.48 3.24 5.38
N THR A 57 6.54 4.18 5.39
CA THR A 57 5.33 4.12 6.22
C THR A 57 4.52 2.86 5.92
N MET A 58 4.34 2.53 4.63
CA MET A 58 3.65 1.31 4.21
C MET A 58 4.39 0.04 4.66
N THR A 59 5.72 0.04 4.60
CA THR A 59 6.52 -1.13 5.01
C THR A 59 6.37 -1.38 6.50
N VAL A 60 6.49 -0.34 7.33
CA VAL A 60 6.34 -0.44 8.78
C VAL A 60 4.90 -0.83 9.15
N PHE A 61 3.92 -0.05 8.69
CA PHE A 61 2.51 -0.30 9.00
C PHE A 61 2.04 -1.65 8.45
N GLY A 62 2.39 -1.96 7.19
CA GLY A 62 2.02 -3.20 6.54
C GLY A 62 2.62 -4.43 7.22
N SER A 63 3.84 -4.36 7.72
CA SER A 63 4.45 -5.47 8.48
C SER A 63 3.78 -5.66 9.83
N LEU A 64 3.51 -4.57 10.56
CA LEU A 64 2.83 -4.61 11.86
C LEU A 64 1.39 -5.11 11.74
N PHE A 65 0.63 -4.57 10.78
CA PHE A 65 -0.74 -4.97 10.51
C PHE A 65 -0.84 -6.44 10.04
N ASN A 66 0.17 -6.92 9.31
CA ASN A 66 0.24 -8.32 8.95
C ASN A 66 0.48 -9.25 10.14
N ALA A 67 1.42 -8.89 11.02
CA ALA A 67 1.75 -9.70 12.19
C ALA A 67 0.61 -9.73 13.23
N LEU A 68 -0.03 -8.60 13.50
CA LEU A 68 -1.00 -8.48 14.60
C LEU A 68 -2.44 -8.78 14.21
N TYR A 69 -2.84 -8.46 12.98
CA TYR A 69 -4.25 -8.53 12.59
C TYR A 69 -4.48 -9.54 11.46
N LEU A 70 -3.77 -9.44 10.34
CA LEU A 70 -4.05 -10.30 9.18
C LEU A 70 -3.74 -11.75 9.41
N LEU A 71 -2.53 -12.11 9.84
CA LEU A 71 -2.15 -13.51 10.01
C LEU A 71 -3.01 -14.20 11.09
N PRO A 72 -3.28 -13.60 12.26
CA PRO A 72 -4.17 -14.19 13.25
C PRO A 72 -5.63 -14.31 12.77
N LYS A 73 -6.16 -13.29 12.07
CA LYS A 73 -7.53 -13.37 11.53
C LYS A 73 -7.64 -14.35 10.37
N PHE A 74 -6.61 -14.46 9.55
CA PHE A 74 -6.56 -15.46 8.48
C PHE A 74 -6.57 -16.88 9.07
N ALA A 75 -5.76 -17.13 10.10
CA ALA A 75 -5.76 -18.40 10.84
C ALA A 75 -7.16 -18.75 11.40
N GLN A 76 -7.81 -17.78 12.06
CA GLN A 76 -9.16 -17.94 12.62
C GLN A 76 -10.23 -18.22 11.54
N MET A 77 -10.18 -17.55 10.39
CA MET A 77 -11.18 -17.73 9.33
C MET A 77 -11.05 -19.07 8.60
N TYR A 78 -9.83 -19.57 8.47
CA TYR A 78 -9.55 -20.84 7.77
C TYR A 78 -9.48 -22.03 8.73
N GLY A 79 -9.68 -21.83 10.04
CA GLY A 79 -9.59 -22.89 11.05
C GLY A 79 -8.21 -23.53 11.14
N MET A 80 -7.16 -22.80 10.76
CA MET A 80 -5.78 -23.29 10.76
C MET A 80 -5.01 -22.73 11.95
N ASP A 81 -4.08 -23.51 12.50
CA ASP A 81 -3.18 -23.01 13.52
C ASP A 81 -2.16 -22.01 12.94
N LEU A 82 -1.80 -21.00 13.73
CA LEU A 82 -0.76 -20.04 13.33
C LEU A 82 0.60 -20.73 13.09
N SER A 83 0.88 -21.83 13.77
CA SER A 83 2.09 -22.64 13.56
C SER A 83 2.13 -23.25 12.16
N ALA A 84 0.97 -23.68 11.63
CA ALA A 84 0.88 -24.20 10.27
C ALA A 84 1.15 -23.10 9.23
N LEU A 85 0.65 -21.88 9.46
CA LEU A 85 0.94 -20.71 8.61
C LEU A 85 2.42 -20.32 8.65
N VAL A 86 3.05 -20.34 9.83
CA VAL A 86 4.49 -20.09 9.98
C VAL A 86 5.27 -21.18 9.25
N GLY A 87 4.88 -22.45 9.36
CA GLY A 87 5.50 -23.58 8.65
C GLY A 87 5.42 -23.45 7.12
N MET A 88 4.31 -22.95 6.57
CA MET A 88 4.22 -22.61 5.15
C MET A 88 5.20 -21.50 4.77
N GLY A 89 5.40 -20.52 5.66
CA GLY A 89 6.43 -19.48 5.50
C GLY A 89 7.85 -20.03 5.56
N SER A 90 8.12 -20.95 6.51
CA SER A 90 9.42 -21.62 6.66
C SER A 90 9.81 -22.43 5.43
N ALA A 91 8.84 -23.03 4.74
CA ALA A 91 9.08 -23.79 3.51
C ALA A 91 9.58 -22.92 2.35
N ILE A 92 9.20 -21.63 2.33
CA ILE A 92 9.64 -20.66 1.31
C ILE A 92 10.95 -20.01 1.75
N ASN A 93 11.06 -19.65 3.02
CA ASN A 93 12.26 -19.08 3.60
C ASN A 93 12.52 -19.70 4.98
N PRO A 94 13.58 -20.53 5.13
CA PRO A 94 13.86 -21.22 6.39
C PRO A 94 14.17 -20.27 7.55
N ALA A 95 14.45 -18.99 7.29
CA ALA A 95 14.59 -17.97 8.32
C ALA A 95 13.27 -17.63 9.04
N VAL A 96 12.11 -18.01 8.49
CA VAL A 96 10.80 -17.72 9.07
C VAL A 96 10.48 -18.73 10.17
N THR A 97 10.72 -18.34 11.42
CA THR A 97 10.48 -19.19 12.61
C THR A 97 9.30 -18.72 13.46
N SER A 98 8.80 -17.50 13.23
CA SER A 98 7.70 -16.89 13.96
C SER A 98 6.88 -15.96 13.06
N ILE A 99 5.73 -15.51 13.56
CA ILE A 99 4.82 -14.58 12.86
C ILE A 99 5.52 -13.23 12.61
N GLN A 100 6.35 -12.79 13.55
CA GLN A 100 7.15 -11.57 13.46
C GLN A 100 8.21 -11.72 12.38
N THR A 101 8.89 -12.87 12.34
CA THR A 101 9.89 -13.15 11.30
C THR A 101 9.24 -13.33 9.93
N PHE A 102 8.02 -13.89 9.86
CA PHE A 102 7.21 -13.94 8.64
C PHE A 102 6.91 -12.53 8.13
N ALA A 103 6.46 -11.63 9.03
CA ALA A 103 6.18 -10.25 8.66
C ALA A 103 7.45 -9.51 8.21
N LEU A 104 8.60 -9.74 8.85
CA LEU A 104 9.84 -9.05 8.50
C LEU A 104 10.49 -9.60 7.22
N MET A 105 10.52 -10.92 7.04
CA MET A 105 11.27 -11.57 5.96
C MET A 105 10.45 -11.83 4.70
N ILE A 106 9.12 -11.87 4.80
CA ILE A 106 8.23 -12.06 3.65
C ILE A 106 7.45 -10.77 3.40
N VAL A 107 6.77 -10.23 4.42
CA VAL A 107 5.85 -9.10 4.21
C VAL A 107 6.60 -7.79 3.95
N ALA A 108 7.66 -7.48 4.70
CA ALA A 108 8.43 -6.25 4.51
C ALA A 108 9.08 -6.14 3.12
N PRO A 109 9.81 -7.15 2.59
CA PRO A 109 10.38 -7.05 1.25
C PRO A 109 9.31 -7.00 0.15
N LEU A 110 8.19 -7.72 0.31
CA LEU A 110 7.07 -7.62 -0.64
C LEU A 110 6.42 -6.23 -0.63
N ASN A 111 6.28 -5.61 0.54
CA ASN A 111 5.76 -4.25 0.66
C ASN A 111 6.75 -3.24 0.08
N LEU A 112 8.06 -3.38 0.31
CA LEU A 112 9.07 -2.53 -0.31
C LEU A 112 9.03 -2.64 -1.85
N LEU A 113 8.96 -3.86 -2.39
CA LEU A 113 8.87 -4.08 -3.83
C LEU A 113 7.61 -3.41 -4.42
N LYS A 114 6.44 -3.62 -3.77
CA LYS A 114 5.18 -2.97 -4.16
C LYS A 114 5.30 -1.44 -4.12
N GLY A 115 5.90 -0.89 -3.07
CA GLY A 115 6.09 0.55 -2.89
C GLY A 115 6.98 1.14 -3.98
N CYS A 116 8.11 0.47 -4.28
CA CYS A 116 9.00 0.83 -5.38
C CYS A 116 8.29 0.81 -6.73
N MET A 117 7.53 -0.23 -7.04
CA MET A 117 6.77 -0.31 -8.30
C MET A 117 5.78 0.84 -8.44
N ILE A 118 5.03 1.14 -7.38
CA ILE A 118 4.06 2.25 -7.37
C ILE A 118 4.78 3.60 -7.53
N SER A 119 5.93 3.76 -6.89
CA SER A 119 6.74 4.98 -6.95
C SER A 119 7.29 5.23 -8.35
N VAL A 120 7.85 4.20 -9.01
CA VAL A 120 8.30 4.26 -10.40
C VAL A 120 7.14 4.63 -11.33
N LEU A 121 5.99 3.97 -11.15
CA LEU A 121 4.80 4.25 -11.96
C LEU A 121 4.32 5.70 -11.75
N THR A 122 4.30 6.18 -10.51
CA THR A 122 3.88 7.55 -10.17
C THR A 122 4.80 8.59 -10.81
N ILE A 123 6.12 8.37 -10.80
CA ILE A 123 7.09 9.26 -11.45
C ILE A 123 6.96 9.23 -12.98
N ALA A 124 6.74 8.05 -13.57
CA ALA A 124 6.54 7.91 -15.00
C ALA A 124 5.25 8.59 -15.48
N LEU A 125 4.15 8.39 -14.75
CA LEU A 125 2.86 9.03 -15.02
C LEU A 125 2.89 10.54 -14.78
N TYR A 126 3.67 11.02 -13.79
CA TYR A 126 3.81 12.45 -13.50
C TYR A 126 4.19 13.26 -14.75
N LYS A 127 5.11 12.76 -15.60
CA LYS A 127 5.50 13.45 -16.84
C LYS A 127 4.31 13.64 -17.80
N LYS A 128 3.43 12.65 -17.91
CA LYS A 128 2.26 12.69 -18.80
C LYS A 128 1.11 13.53 -18.23
N PHE A 129 0.92 13.52 -16.91
CA PHE A 129 -0.15 14.30 -16.26
C PHE A 129 0.26 15.74 -15.91
N SER A 130 1.55 16.06 -15.89
CA SER A 130 2.03 17.43 -15.61
C SER A 130 1.38 18.52 -16.48
N PRO A 131 1.22 18.38 -17.81
CA PRO A 131 0.54 19.41 -18.60
C PRO A 131 -0.95 19.57 -18.24
N ILE A 132 -1.66 18.49 -17.95
CA ILE A 132 -3.09 18.50 -17.57
C ILE A 132 -3.28 19.16 -16.19
N LEU A 133 -2.40 18.83 -15.23
CA LEU A 133 -2.42 19.42 -13.89
C LEU A 133 -2.06 20.90 -13.89
N LYS A 134 -1.19 21.35 -14.80
CA LYS A 134 -0.85 22.77 -14.96
C LYS A 134 -1.97 23.57 -15.65
N GLN A 135 -2.65 22.98 -16.64
CA GLN A 135 -3.81 23.59 -17.29
C GLN A 135 -4.99 23.85 -16.31
N GLY A 136 -5.23 22.92 -15.39
CA GLY A 136 -6.28 23.10 -14.37
C GLY A 136 -6.04 24.28 -13.42
N ASN A 137 -4.78 24.65 -13.17
CA ASN A 137 -4.44 25.80 -12.33
C ASN A 137 -4.62 27.13 -13.08
N SER A 138 -4.25 27.22 -14.37
CA SER A 138 -4.53 28.42 -15.18
C SER A 138 -6.03 28.68 -15.35
N PHE A 139 -6.86 27.62 -15.44
CA PHE A 139 -8.31 27.78 -15.52
C PHE A 139 -8.92 28.30 -14.21
N ARG A 140 -8.34 27.95 -13.05
CA ARG A 140 -8.78 28.47 -11.74
C ARG A 140 -8.38 29.93 -11.56
N GLU A 141 -7.14 30.30 -11.88
CA GLU A 141 -6.68 31.70 -11.79
C GLU A 141 -7.55 32.63 -12.65
N VAL A 142 -7.86 32.25 -13.88
CA VAL A 142 -8.70 33.05 -14.79
C VAL A 142 -10.14 33.22 -14.28
N ASN A 143 -10.67 32.28 -13.51
CA ASN A 143 -12.02 32.38 -12.95
C ASN A 143 -12.08 33.08 -11.58
N THR A 144 -10.96 33.21 -10.86
CA THR A 144 -10.90 34.04 -9.62
C THR A 144 -10.61 35.51 -9.89
N VAL A 145 -10.13 35.86 -11.09
CA VAL A 145 -9.83 37.25 -11.49
C VAL A 145 -10.99 37.89 -12.29
N LYS A 146 -12.06 37.13 -12.54
CA LYS A 146 -13.35 37.62 -13.06
C LYS A 146 -14.36 37.73 -11.93
#